data_AF-A0A845WXJ5-F1
#
_entry.id   AF-A0A845WXJ5-F1
#
_cell.length_a   1.000
_cell.length_b   1.000
_cell.length_c   1.000
_cell.angle_alpha   90.00
_cell.angle_beta   90.00
_cell.angle_gamma   90.00
#
_symmetry.space_group_name_H-M   'P 1'
#
loop_
_entity.id
_entity.type
_entity.pdbx_description
1 polymer ?
#
loop_
_entity_poly.entity_id
_entity_poly.type
_entity_poly.pdbx_seq_one_letter_code
_entity_poly.pdbx_strand_id
1 'polypeptide(L)'
;MQITLSSQQTQILQTLFQQGGYPSLEIALDAALLSLADQIAPQDMLDTPEYLAWLEQTRLQITEGVHAAEQGEVLDADVMITQLQAKVATAQL
;
A
#
# COMPACT_ATOMS: atom_id res chain seq x y z
N MET A 1 -14.57 24.67 9.89
CA MET A 1 -14.34 23.35 10.53
C MET A 1 -14.04 23.57 12.01
N GLN A 2 -14.48 22.67 12.90
CA GLN A 2 -14.12 22.74 14.33
C GLN A 2 -13.06 21.67 14.61
N ILE A 3 -11.82 22.11 14.84
CA ILE A 3 -10.67 21.24 15.04
C ILE A 3 -10.09 21.57 16.42
N THR A 4 -9.95 20.54 17.27
CA THR A 4 -9.34 20.70 18.59
C THR A 4 -7.86 20.40 18.47
N LEU A 5 -7.02 21.42 18.63
CA LEU A 5 -5.57 21.30 18.63
C LEU A 5 -5.05 21.05 20.05
N SER A 6 -3.94 20.34 20.16
CA SER A 6 -3.21 20.28 21.42
C SER A 6 -2.62 21.64 21.80
N SER A 7 -2.31 21.82 23.08
CA SER A 7 -1.63 23.04 23.56
C SER A 7 -0.32 23.30 22.82
N GLN A 8 0.44 22.24 22.53
CA GLN A 8 1.69 22.31 21.78
C GLN A 8 1.47 22.74 20.32
N GLN A 9 0.50 22.15 19.62
CA GLN A 9 0.17 22.51 18.24
C GLN A 9 -0.28 23.97 18.12
N THR A 10 -1.06 24.43 19.10
CA THR A 10 -1.52 25.81 19.21
C THR A 10 -0.35 26.78 19.36
N GLN A 11 0.60 26.46 20.24
CA GLN A 11 1.80 27.28 20.48
C GLN A 11 2.67 27.40 19.20
N ILE A 12 2.83 26.30 18.46
CA ILE A 12 3.61 26.27 17.21
C ILE A 12 2.96 27.17 16.16
N LEU A 13 1.65 27.04 15.92
CA LEU A 13 0.95 27.88 14.94
C LEU A 13 0.98 29.37 15.32
N GLN A 14 0.82 29.70 16.61
CA GLN A 14 0.94 31.09 17.08
C GLN A 14 2.33 31.66 16.85
N THR A 15 3.36 30.85 17.08
CA THR A 15 4.75 31.26 16.83
C THR A 15 5.00 31.54 15.34
N LEU A 16 4.50 30.67 14.46
CA LEU A 16 4.63 30.83 13.01
C LEU A 16 3.87 32.05 12.48
N PHE A 17 2.71 32.35 13.06
CA PHE A 17 1.97 33.59 12.78
C PHE A 17 2.73 34.84 13.26
N GLN A 18 3.22 34.84 14.50
CA GLN A 18 3.94 35.98 15.08
C GLN A 18 5.26 36.31 14.36
N GLN A 19 5.90 35.31 13.77
CA GLN A 19 7.12 35.48 12.97
C GLN A 19 6.84 36.04 11.56
N GLY A 20 5.57 36.29 11.20
CA GLY A 20 5.17 36.80 9.89
C GLY A 20 5.26 35.78 8.77
N GLY A 21 5.48 34.50 9.09
CA GLY A 21 5.55 33.42 8.11
C GLY A 21 4.21 33.10 7.45
N TYR A 22 3.09 33.42 8.13
CA TYR A 22 1.74 33.23 7.61
C TYR A 22 0.81 34.40 8.00
N PRO A 23 -0.16 34.79 7.15
CA PRO A 23 -1.03 35.95 7.39
C PRO A 23 -2.10 35.72 8.46
N SER A 24 -2.37 34.46 8.80
CA SER A 24 -3.31 34.06 9.85
C SER A 24 -2.99 32.65 10.33
N LEU A 25 -3.53 32.29 11.51
CA LEU A 25 -3.47 30.93 12.03
C LEU A 25 -4.13 29.91 11.09
N GLU A 26 -5.20 30.32 10.42
CA GLU A 26 -5.94 29.47 9.46
C GLU A 26 -5.06 29.11 8.26
N ILE A 27 -4.37 30.09 7.67
CA ILE A 27 -3.49 29.85 6.52
C ILE A 27 -2.28 29.00 6.94
N ALA A 28 -1.75 29.20 8.16
CA ALA A 28 -0.67 28.35 8.68
C ALA A 28 -1.13 26.90 8.89
N LEU A 29 -2.37 26.70 9.34
CA LEU A 29 -2.97 25.38 9.50
C LEU A 29 -3.24 24.72 8.16
N ASP A 30 -3.78 25.45 7.18
CA ASP A 30 -4.05 24.93 5.84
C ASP A 30 -2.75 24.51 5.13
N ALA A 31 -1.68 25.31 5.25
CA ALA A 31 -0.37 24.96 4.71
C ALA A 31 0.22 23.71 5.37
N ALA A 32 0.06 23.56 6.69
CA ALA A 32 0.50 22.36 7.41
C ALA A 32 -0.30 21.11 7.00
N LEU A 33 -1.61 21.24 6.80
CA LEU A 33 -2.47 20.16 6.34
C LEU A 33 -2.17 19.77 4.88
N LEU A 34 -1.89 20.74 4.02
CA LEU A 34 -1.48 20.48 2.63
C LEU A 34 -0.12 19.77 2.58
N SER A 35 0.85 20.23 3.36
CA SER A 35 2.16 19.56 3.46
C SER A 35 2.05 18.16 4.05
N LEU A 36 1.11 17.94 4.97
CA LEU A 36 0.81 16.60 5.47
C LEU A 36 0.19 15.73 4.39
N ALA A 37 -0.72 16.27 3.58
CA ALA A 37 -1.31 15.56 2.43
C ALA A 37 -0.24 15.15 1.41
N ASP A 38 0.71 16.04 1.09
CA ASP A 38 1.84 15.75 0.21
C ASP A 38 2.81 14.71 0.82
N GLN A 39 2.95 14.67 2.15
CA GLN A 39 3.74 13.66 2.85
C GLN A 39 3.03 12.31 3.02
N ILE A 40 1.69 12.30 2.99
CA ILE A 40 0.85 11.09 2.95
C ILE A 40 0.74 10.55 1.50
N ALA A 41 1.28 11.26 0.51
CA ALA A 41 1.42 10.78 -0.86
C ALA A 41 2.64 9.85 -1.11
N PRO A 42 2.87 8.76 -0.34
CA PRO A 42 3.52 7.56 -0.86
C PRO A 42 2.55 6.39 -1.14
N GLN A 43 1.23 6.63 -1.21
CA GLN A 43 0.21 5.57 -1.32
C GLN A 43 -0.17 5.19 -2.78
N ASP A 44 0.21 5.96 -3.79
CA ASP A 44 -0.18 5.73 -5.20
C ASP A 44 0.42 4.46 -5.86
N MET A 45 1.18 3.64 -5.12
CA MET A 45 1.60 2.31 -5.60
C MET A 45 0.64 1.18 -5.20
N LEU A 46 -0.26 1.39 -4.23
CA LEU A 46 -1.20 0.38 -3.74
C LEU A 46 -2.58 0.43 -4.40
N ASP A 47 -2.90 1.52 -5.11
CA ASP A 47 -4.19 1.71 -5.80
C ASP A 47 -4.04 1.85 -7.31
N THR A 48 -2.89 1.43 -7.88
CA THR A 48 -2.79 1.32 -9.34
C THR A 48 -3.71 0.20 -9.83
N PRO A 49 -4.43 0.39 -10.95
CA PRO A 49 -5.26 -0.67 -11.53
C PRO A 49 -4.51 -1.99 -11.74
N GLU A 50 -3.23 -1.91 -12.10
CA GLU A 50 -2.35 -3.06 -12.31
C GLU A 50 -2.06 -3.80 -11.00
N TYR A 51 -1.78 -3.07 -9.92
CA TYR A 51 -1.55 -3.67 -8.61
C TYR A 51 -2.81 -4.34 -8.08
N LEU A 52 -3.96 -3.67 -8.21
CA LEU A 52 -5.25 -4.21 -7.77
C LEU A 52 -5.63 -5.47 -8.56
N ALA A 53 -5.37 -5.49 -9.88
CA ALA A 53 -5.57 -6.68 -10.70
C ALA A 53 -4.64 -7.83 -10.29
N TRP A 54 -3.36 -7.54 -10.05
CA TRP A 54 -2.40 -8.53 -9.55
C TRP A 54 -2.82 -9.08 -8.17
N LEU A 55 -3.28 -8.22 -7.27
CA LEU A 55 -3.70 -8.58 -5.93
C LEU A 55 -4.91 -9.52 -5.95
N GLU A 56 -5.93 -9.20 -6.75
CA GLU A 56 -7.13 -10.03 -6.87
C GLU A 56 -6.80 -11.39 -7.49
N GLN A 57 -5.98 -11.41 -8.55
CA GLN A 57 -5.52 -12.64 -9.17
C GLN A 57 -4.72 -13.52 -8.20
N THR A 58 -3.84 -12.91 -7.40
CA THR A 58 -3.03 -13.62 -6.42
C THR A 58 -3.89 -14.21 -5.31
N ARG A 59 -4.89 -13.45 -4.83
CA ARG A 59 -5.83 -13.93 -3.82
C ARG A 59 -6.59 -15.16 -4.30
N LEU A 60 -7.10 -15.13 -5.54
CA LEU A 60 -7.79 -16.26 -6.15
C LEU A 60 -6.89 -17.51 -6.20
N GLN A 61 -5.65 -17.37 -6.69
CA GLN A 61 -4.70 -18.49 -6.77
C GLN A 61 -4.38 -19.09 -5.40
N ILE A 62 -4.25 -18.26 -4.36
CA ILE A 62 -4.04 -18.75 -2.99
C ILE A 62 -5.26 -19.52 -2.50
N THR A 63 -6.47 -18.99 -2.71
CA THR A 63 -7.71 -19.67 -2.30
C THR A 63 -7.85 -21.03 -2.99
N GLU A 64 -7.60 -21.09 -4.30
CA GLU A 64 -7.61 -22.34 -5.06
C GLU A 64 -6.56 -23.34 -4.53
N GLY A 65 -5.32 -22.86 -4.29
CA GLY A 65 -4.25 -23.70 -3.75
C GLY A 65 -4.55 -24.25 -2.36
N VAL A 66 -5.15 -23.44 -1.47
CA VAL A 66 -5.58 -23.88 -0.14
C VAL A 66 -6.67 -24.95 -0.25
N HIS A 67 -7.70 -24.71 -1.07
CA HIS A 67 -8.78 -25.68 -1.25
C HIS A 67 -8.28 -27.01 -1.85
N ALA A 68 -7.40 -26.96 -2.85
CA ALA A 68 -6.76 -28.15 -3.40
C ALA A 68 -5.96 -28.91 -2.33
N ALA A 69 -5.21 -28.19 -1.50
CA ALA A 69 -4.46 -28.79 -0.40
C ALA A 69 -5.36 -29.46 0.65
N GLU A 70 -6.50 -28.85 0.99
CA GLU A 70 -7.51 -29.42 1.88
C GLU A 70 -8.11 -30.72 1.32
N GLN A 71 -8.21 -30.84 0.00
CA GLN A 71 -8.65 -32.06 -0.69
C GLN A 71 -7.53 -33.11 -0.85
N GLY A 72 -6.32 -32.80 -0.37
CA GLY A 72 -5.15 -33.69 -0.47
C GLY A 72 -4.46 -33.62 -1.84
N GLU A 73 -4.82 -32.67 -2.70
CA GLU A 73 -4.17 -32.42 -3.99
C GLU A 73 -2.85 -31.64 -3.80
N VAL A 74 -1.96 -32.21 -2.99
CA VAL A 74 -0.62 -31.67 -2.74
C VAL A 74 0.39 -32.53 -3.48
N LEU A 75 1.27 -31.89 -4.25
CA LEU A 75 2.34 -32.58 -4.95
C LEU A 75 3.65 -32.42 -4.17
N ASP A 76 4.40 -33.52 -4.06
CA ASP A 76 5.77 -33.46 -3.56
C ASP A 76 6.64 -32.57 -4.44
N ALA A 77 7.51 -31.77 -3.80
CA ALA A 77 8.31 -30.76 -4.49
C ALA A 77 9.30 -31.38 -5.50
N ASP A 78 9.90 -32.54 -5.19
CA ASP A 78 10.85 -33.20 -6.09
C ASP A 78 10.13 -33.81 -7.30
N VAL A 79 8.91 -34.32 -7.08
CA VAL A 79 8.02 -34.79 -8.15
C VAL A 79 7.60 -33.63 -9.05
N MET A 80 7.22 -32.49 -8.46
CA MET A 80 6.87 -31.26 -9.20
C MET A 80 8.03 -30.79 -10.09
N ILE A 81 9.24 -30.70 -9.53
CA ILE A 81 10.43 -30.25 -10.26
C ILE A 81 10.72 -31.16 -11.44
N THR A 82 10.65 -32.49 -11.22
CA THR A 82 10.87 -33.48 -12.27
C THR A 82 9.86 -33.33 -13.42
N GLN A 83 8.57 -33.13 -13.11
CA GLN A 83 7.54 -32.91 -14.12
C GLN A 83 7.74 -31.60 -14.90
N LEU A 84 8.14 -30.52 -14.22
CA LEU A 84 8.43 -29.24 -14.86
C LEU A 84 9.61 -29.34 -15.83
N GLN A 85 10.69 -30.01 -15.42
CA GLN A 85 11.85 -30.24 -16.27
C GLN A 85 11.48 -31.06 -17.52
N ALA A 86 10.66 -32.10 -17.37
CA ALA A 86 10.17 -32.90 -18.50
C ALA A 86 9.31 -32.08 -19.48
N LYS A 87 8.43 -31.21 -18.96
CA LYS A 87 7.63 -30.29 -19.79
C LYS A 87 8.50 -29.31 -20.57
N VAL A 88 9.50 -28.72 -19.91
CA VAL A 88 10.45 -27.80 -20.55
C VAL A 88 11.24 -28.50 -21.65
N ALA A 89 11.75 -29.72 -21.40
CA ALA A 89 12.47 -30.49 -22.40
C ALA A 89 11.59 -30.83 -23.63
N THR A 90 10.30 -31.10 -23.41
CA THR A 90 9.34 -31.37 -24.50
C THR A 90 9.03 -30.12 -25.32
N ALA A 91 8.96 -28.94 -24.69
CA ALA A 91 8.68 -27.67 -25.39
C ALA A 91 9.89 -27.15 -26.19
N GLN A 92 11.08 -27.72 -25.99
CA GLN A 92 12.31 -27.39 -26.72
C GLN A 92 12.53 -28.26 -27.97
N LEU A 93 11.69 -29.29 -28.19
CA LEU A 93 11.66 -30.15 -29.37
C LEU A 93 10.66 -29.64 -30.41
#